data_AF-A0A1Q3RKG1-F1
#
_entry.id   AF-A0A1Q3RKG1-F1
#
_cell.length_a   1.000
_cell.length_b   1.000
_cell.length_c   1.000
_cell.angle_alpha   90.00
_cell.angle_beta   90.00
_cell.angle_gamma   90.00
#
_symmetry.space_group_name_H-M   'P 1'
#
loop_
_entity.id
_entity.type
_entity.pdbx_description
1 polymer ?
#
loop_
_entity_poly.entity_id
_entity_poly.type
_entity_poly.pdbx_seq_one_letter_code
_entity_poly.pdbx_strand_id
1 'polypeptide(L)'
;MNRYELKMRAKEALHGKWIIAVAVTIIALILNNIHLSTGTSIFRFSSGWMTNLRVLSPLSSASSSISSLINFILSGPVALGIAFFYLNLLREDEARVESLFHGFKRFLDALISHILITIFTFLWFLLLIVPGIIAGLSYSMTYYILIDHPELSPIEAIRLSKELMNGHKGELFILWLSFIGWFFLGIITFGIGLLYAIPYFNTTLAEFYLNIKGE
;
A
#
# COMPACT_ATOMS: atom_id res chain seq x y z
N MET A 1 2.62 21.40 -10.95
CA MET A 1 1.18 21.54 -10.65
C MET A 1 0.99 21.79 -9.16
N ASN A 2 0.02 22.58 -8.72
CA ASN A 2 -0.22 22.76 -7.29
C ASN A 2 -1.06 21.60 -6.69
N ARG A 3 -1.09 21.48 -5.36
CA ARG A 3 -1.82 20.40 -4.65
C ARG A 3 -3.31 20.33 -5.00
N TYR A 4 -3.94 21.48 -5.23
CA TYR A 4 -5.37 21.55 -5.55
C TYR A 4 -5.65 20.99 -6.94
N GLU A 5 -4.84 21.38 -7.93
CA GLU A 5 -4.91 20.86 -9.29
C GLU A 5 -4.66 19.34 -9.35
N LEU A 6 -3.67 18.81 -8.61
CA LEU A 6 -3.41 17.37 -8.51
C LEU A 6 -4.66 16.60 -8.07
N LYS A 7 -5.30 17.10 -7.02
CA LYS A 7 -6.53 16.55 -6.45
C LYS A 7 -7.72 16.67 -7.40
N MET A 8 -7.83 17.78 -8.12
CA MET A 8 -8.88 17.99 -9.10
C MET A 8 -8.78 16.96 -10.23
N ARG A 9 -7.61 16.84 -10.86
CA ARG A 9 -7.39 15.88 -11.96
C ARG A 9 -7.59 14.45 -11.52
N ALA A 10 -7.12 14.08 -10.32
CA ALA A 10 -7.38 12.77 -9.76
C ALA A 10 -8.88 12.48 -9.60
N LYS A 11 -9.68 13.48 -9.21
CA LYS A 11 -11.14 13.34 -9.12
C LYS A 11 -11.81 13.25 -10.49
N GLU A 12 -11.33 14.00 -11.47
CA GLU A 12 -11.81 13.96 -12.86
C GLU A 12 -11.52 12.60 -13.49
N ALA A 13 -10.33 12.05 -13.33
CA ALA A 13 -9.97 10.74 -13.86
C ALA A 13 -10.78 9.58 -13.24
N LEU A 14 -11.22 9.74 -11.99
CA LEU A 14 -12.12 8.79 -11.34
C LEU A 14 -13.58 8.90 -11.82
N HIS A 15 -13.96 10.00 -12.49
CA HIS A 15 -15.31 10.18 -12.99
C HIS A 15 -15.67 9.08 -14.00
N GLY A 16 -16.78 8.38 -13.76
CA GLY A 16 -17.17 7.19 -14.55
C GLY A 16 -16.41 5.89 -14.21
N LYS A 17 -15.27 5.94 -13.51
CA LYS A 17 -14.45 4.78 -13.14
C LYS A 17 -14.51 4.42 -11.64
N TRP A 18 -15.28 5.16 -10.84
CA TRP A 18 -15.39 4.98 -9.37
C TRP A 18 -15.67 3.54 -8.94
N ILE A 19 -16.61 2.84 -9.60
CA ILE A 19 -16.99 1.47 -9.21
C ILE A 19 -15.80 0.53 -9.33
N ILE A 20 -15.01 0.66 -10.40
CA ILE A 20 -13.83 -0.16 -10.63
C ILE A 20 -12.74 0.19 -9.61
N ALA A 21 -12.53 1.47 -9.32
CA ALA A 21 -11.55 1.93 -8.34
C ALA A 21 -11.88 1.45 -6.90
N VAL A 22 -13.18 1.45 -6.55
CA VAL A 22 -13.67 0.87 -5.29
C VAL A 22 -13.49 -0.65 -5.28
N ALA A 23 -13.79 -1.35 -6.38
CA ALA A 23 -13.57 -2.78 -6.48
C ALA A 23 -12.09 -3.16 -6.29
N VAL A 24 -11.17 -2.44 -6.95
CA VAL A 24 -9.72 -2.60 -6.77
C VAL A 24 -9.32 -2.34 -5.32
N THR A 25 -9.89 -1.31 -4.69
CA THR A 25 -9.63 -1.01 -3.27
C THR A 25 -10.09 -2.16 -2.37
N ILE A 26 -11.29 -2.70 -2.57
CA ILE A 26 -11.81 -3.83 -1.78
C ILE A 26 -10.93 -5.06 -1.96
N ILE A 27 -10.56 -5.39 -3.21
CA ILE A 27 -9.70 -6.54 -3.50
C ILE A 27 -8.33 -6.34 -2.86
N ALA A 28 -7.72 -5.17 -2.99
CA ALA A 28 -6.45 -4.84 -2.34
C ALA A 28 -6.53 -4.92 -0.81
N LEU A 29 -7.63 -4.48 -0.20
CA LEU A 29 -7.85 -4.60 1.24
C LEU A 29 -7.95 -6.07 1.66
N ILE A 30 -8.68 -6.89 0.92
CA ILE A 30 -8.77 -8.33 1.18
C ILE A 30 -7.38 -8.97 1.06
N LEU A 31 -6.63 -8.69 -0.01
CA LEU A 31 -5.30 -9.26 -0.25
C LEU A 31 -4.27 -8.89 0.82
N ASN A 32 -4.35 -7.66 1.36
CA ASN A 32 -3.44 -7.19 2.42
C ASN A 32 -3.88 -7.55 3.85
N ASN A 33 -5.11 -8.04 4.02
CA ASN A 33 -5.65 -8.45 5.32
C ASN A 33 -6.09 -9.92 5.31
N ILE A 34 -5.40 -10.77 4.52
CA ILE A 34 -5.63 -12.21 4.57
C ILE A 34 -5.09 -12.70 5.91
N HIS A 35 -5.95 -12.69 6.92
CA HIS A 35 -5.69 -13.37 8.17
C HIS A 35 -6.26 -14.77 8.03
N LEU A 36 -5.38 -15.76 7.91
CA LEU A 36 -5.77 -17.16 8.00
C LEU A 36 -6.21 -17.41 9.45
N SER A 37 -7.51 -17.24 9.72
CA SER A 37 -8.08 -17.46 11.05
C SER A 37 -8.16 -18.96 11.31
N THR A 38 -7.05 -19.57 11.71
CA THR A 38 -7.10 -20.93 12.26
C THR A 38 -7.64 -20.81 13.68
N GLY A 39 -8.89 -21.23 13.89
CA GLY A 39 -9.66 -20.96 15.10
C GLY A 39 -8.88 -21.23 16.40
N THR A 40 -8.97 -20.29 17.34
CA THR A 40 -8.51 -20.49 18.71
C THR A 40 -9.40 -21.54 19.39
N SER A 41 -8.99 -22.80 19.33
CA SER A 41 -9.65 -23.86 20.07
C SER A 41 -9.22 -23.77 21.53
N ILE A 42 -10.08 -23.18 22.39
CA ILE A 42 -9.88 -23.21 23.84
C ILE A 42 -10.32 -24.58 24.34
N PHE A 43 -9.39 -25.46 24.70
CA PHE A 43 -9.75 -26.72 25.36
C PHE A 43 -10.03 -26.45 26.85
N ARG A 44 -11.25 -26.74 27.29
CA ARG A 44 -11.63 -26.68 28.71
C ARG A 44 -11.47 -28.08 29.30
N PHE A 45 -10.39 -28.31 30.04
CA PHE A 45 -10.25 -29.54 30.82
C PHE A 45 -10.94 -29.35 32.16
N SER A 46 -11.98 -30.14 32.42
CA SER A 46 -12.68 -30.18 33.70
C SER A 46 -12.34 -31.49 34.39
N SER A 47 -11.42 -31.48 35.35
CA SER A 47 -11.29 -32.59 36.29
C SER A 47 -12.30 -32.44 37.43
N GLY A 48 -12.79 -33.58 37.95
CA GLY A 48 -13.97 -33.67 38.81
C GLY A 48 -13.94 -32.89 40.12
N TRP A 49 -12.82 -32.30 40.53
CA TRP A 49 -12.70 -31.45 41.73
C TRP A 49 -12.04 -30.11 41.35
N MET A 50 -12.75 -29.37 40.50
CA MET A 50 -12.66 -27.92 40.29
C MET A 50 -11.28 -27.26 40.11
N THR A 51 -10.61 -27.58 39.00
CA THR A 51 -9.69 -26.62 38.36
C THR A 51 -10.11 -26.40 36.90
N ASN A 52 -10.54 -25.17 36.58
CA ASN A 52 -10.75 -24.77 35.18
C ASN A 52 -9.40 -24.35 34.60
N LEU A 53 -8.63 -25.30 34.06
CA LEU A 53 -7.38 -24.96 33.37
C LEU A 53 -7.68 -24.55 31.94
N ARG A 54 -7.31 -23.31 31.57
CA ARG A 54 -7.34 -22.84 30.19
C ARG A 54 -5.97 -23.10 29.58
N VAL A 55 -5.85 -24.14 28.76
CA VAL A 55 -4.59 -24.42 28.06
C VAL A 55 -4.57 -23.68 26.73
N LEU A 56 -3.65 -22.73 26.59
CA LEU A 56 -3.28 -22.13 25.31
C LEU A 56 -2.42 -23.14 24.56
N SER A 57 -2.90 -23.69 23.44
CA SER A 57 -2.03 -24.48 22.56
C SER A 57 -1.01 -23.56 21.87
N PRO A 58 0.31 -23.83 21.91
CA PRO A 58 1.33 -23.08 21.17
C PRO A 58 1.04 -22.96 19.65
N LEU A 59 0.19 -23.83 19.13
CA LEU A 59 -0.28 -23.84 17.74
C LEU A 59 -1.01 -22.54 17.32
N SER A 60 -1.57 -21.77 18.27
CA SER A 60 -2.25 -20.49 17.98
C SER A 60 -1.28 -19.32 17.73
N SER A 61 -0.05 -19.38 18.27
CA SER A 61 0.95 -18.31 18.07
C SER A 61 1.77 -18.53 16.80
N ALA A 62 1.99 -19.78 16.39
CA ALA A 62 2.65 -20.11 15.13
C ALA A 62 1.79 -19.74 13.90
N SER A 63 0.47 -19.87 14.00
CA SER A 63 -0.48 -19.54 12.92
C SER A 63 -0.59 -18.04 12.64
N SER A 64 -0.54 -17.19 13.67
CA SER A 64 -0.49 -15.73 13.48
C SER A 64 0.79 -15.30 12.73
N SER A 65 1.92 -15.93 13.02
CA SER A 65 3.21 -15.62 12.36
C SER A 65 3.26 -16.05 10.90
N ILE A 66 2.61 -17.16 10.54
CA ILE A 66 2.50 -17.56 9.13
C ILE A 66 1.62 -16.57 8.35
N SER A 67 0.52 -16.12 8.93
CA SER A 67 -0.36 -15.13 8.29
C SER A 67 0.33 -13.78 8.06
N SER A 68 1.17 -13.32 9.00
CA SER A 68 1.91 -12.07 8.82
C SER A 68 2.99 -12.19 7.75
N LEU A 69 3.67 -13.34 7.66
CA LEU A 69 4.63 -13.62 6.59
C LEU A 69 3.96 -13.62 5.21
N ILE A 70 2.79 -14.26 5.09
CA ILE A 70 2.03 -14.26 3.83
C ILE A 70 1.65 -12.83 3.43
N ASN A 71 1.08 -12.04 4.34
CA ASN A 71 0.72 -10.65 4.04
C ASN A 71 1.95 -9.81 3.66
N PHE A 72 3.08 -9.98 4.36
CA PHE A 72 4.32 -9.31 4.03
C PHE A 72 4.81 -9.66 2.62
N ILE A 73 4.79 -10.95 2.26
CA ILE A 73 5.20 -11.42 0.93
C ILE A 73 4.27 -10.90 -0.18
N LEU A 74 2.96 -10.85 0.07
CA LEU A 74 1.97 -10.39 -0.92
C LEU A 74 1.96 -8.86 -1.07
N SER A 75 2.36 -8.12 -0.03
CA SER A 75 2.25 -6.66 0.01
C SER A 75 3.01 -5.95 -1.12
N GLY A 76 4.18 -6.45 -1.52
CA GLY A 76 4.97 -5.89 -2.63
C GLY A 76 4.24 -5.99 -3.97
N PRO A 77 3.89 -7.20 -4.46
CA PRO A 77 3.07 -7.39 -5.66
C PRO A 77 1.75 -6.61 -5.63
N VAL A 78 1.06 -6.57 -4.49
CA VAL A 78 -0.19 -5.79 -4.36
C VAL A 78 0.08 -4.29 -4.51
N ALA A 79 1.14 -3.76 -3.88
CA ALA A 79 1.52 -2.35 -4.02
C ALA A 79 1.88 -1.99 -5.47
N LEU A 80 2.64 -2.84 -6.17
CA LEU A 80 2.95 -2.66 -7.59
C LEU A 80 1.68 -2.70 -8.45
N GLY A 81 0.75 -3.62 -8.14
CA GLY A 81 -0.54 -3.74 -8.82
C GLY A 81 -1.44 -2.52 -8.64
N ILE A 82 -1.49 -1.97 -7.42
CA ILE A 82 -2.22 -0.72 -7.11
C ILE A 82 -1.63 0.43 -7.94
N ALA A 83 -0.30 0.59 -7.90
CA ALA A 83 0.38 1.63 -8.67
C ALA A 83 0.08 1.49 -10.18
N PHE A 84 0.11 0.27 -10.72
CA PHE A 84 -0.18 -0.01 -12.12
C PHE A 84 -1.62 0.35 -12.50
N PHE A 85 -2.59 -0.05 -11.68
CA PHE A 85 -3.99 0.28 -11.91
C PHE A 85 -4.23 1.79 -11.95
N TYR A 86 -3.74 2.55 -10.95
CA TYR A 86 -4.00 3.98 -10.88
C TYR A 86 -3.23 4.79 -11.93
N LEU A 87 -2.04 4.32 -12.35
CA LEU A 87 -1.32 4.93 -13.46
C LEU A 87 -2.06 4.75 -14.79
N ASN A 88 -2.56 3.55 -15.06
CA ASN A 88 -3.36 3.28 -16.27
C ASN A 88 -4.71 4.00 -16.24
N LEU A 89 -5.31 4.16 -15.06
CA LEU A 89 -6.56 4.90 -14.90
C LEU A 89 -6.43 6.36 -15.37
N LEU A 90 -5.28 6.98 -15.09
CA LEU A 90 -4.92 8.34 -15.50
C LEU A 90 -4.54 8.45 -16.97
N ARG A 91 -3.84 7.45 -17.52
CA ARG A 91 -3.42 7.42 -18.94
C ARG A 91 -4.56 7.12 -19.92
N GLU A 92 -5.82 7.14 -19.44
CA GLU A 92 -7.02 6.79 -20.19
C GLU A 92 -7.01 5.39 -20.84
N ASP A 93 -6.08 4.53 -20.44
CA ASP A 93 -6.13 3.12 -20.81
C ASP A 93 -7.37 2.46 -20.18
N GLU A 94 -7.81 1.34 -20.76
CA GLU A 94 -8.88 0.51 -20.21
C GLU A 94 -8.43 -0.07 -18.85
N ALA A 95 -8.54 0.72 -17.80
CA ALA A 95 -8.25 0.33 -16.44
C ALA A 95 -9.31 -0.68 -16.00
N ARG A 96 -8.88 -1.94 -15.86
CA ARG A 96 -9.73 -3.04 -15.44
C ARG A 96 -9.25 -3.57 -14.09
N VAL A 97 -10.11 -4.31 -13.40
CA VAL A 97 -9.76 -4.91 -12.11
C VAL A 97 -8.55 -5.85 -12.24
N GLU A 98 -8.42 -6.51 -13.39
CA GLU A 98 -7.33 -7.42 -13.73
C GLU A 98 -5.95 -6.73 -13.73
N SER A 99 -5.91 -5.41 -13.97
CA SER A 99 -4.68 -4.61 -13.92
C SER A 99 -4.02 -4.66 -12.54
N LEU A 100 -4.80 -4.85 -11.46
CA LEU A 100 -4.25 -5.07 -10.11
C LEU A 100 -3.34 -6.30 -10.05
N PHE A 101 -3.66 -7.37 -10.79
CA PHE A 101 -2.87 -8.59 -10.78
C PHE A 101 -1.60 -8.49 -11.62
N HIS A 102 -1.38 -7.38 -12.33
CA HIS A 102 -0.14 -7.15 -13.06
C HIS A 102 1.09 -7.12 -12.15
N GLY A 103 0.94 -6.62 -10.92
CA GLY A 103 2.01 -6.64 -9.93
C GLY A 103 2.51 -8.05 -9.58
N PHE A 104 1.66 -9.07 -9.71
CA PHE A 104 2.02 -10.47 -9.50
C PHE A 104 2.77 -11.10 -10.68
N LYS A 105 2.70 -10.52 -11.89
CA LYS A 105 3.52 -10.98 -13.03
C LYS A 105 5.00 -10.72 -12.80
N ARG A 106 5.33 -9.64 -12.08
CA ARG A 106 6.69 -9.27 -11.67
C ARG A 106 6.88 -9.46 -10.16
N PHE A 107 6.44 -10.62 -9.67
CA PHE A 107 6.39 -10.92 -8.24
C PHE A 107 7.73 -10.68 -7.53
N LEU A 108 8.85 -11.17 -8.09
CA LEU A 108 10.17 -11.03 -7.48
C LEU A 108 10.61 -9.57 -7.41
N ASP A 109 10.47 -8.80 -8.49
CA ASP A 109 10.85 -7.39 -8.49
C ASP A 109 10.02 -6.59 -7.47
N ALA A 110 8.72 -6.86 -7.41
CA ALA A 110 7.81 -6.22 -6.47
C ALA A 110 8.13 -6.58 -5.01
N LEU A 111 8.39 -7.86 -4.73
CA LEU A 111 8.76 -8.36 -3.41
C LEU A 111 10.10 -7.81 -2.94
N ILE A 112 11.12 -7.85 -3.80
CA ILE A 112 12.47 -7.33 -3.48
C ILE A 112 12.38 -5.81 -3.23
N SER A 113 11.63 -5.07 -4.05
CA SER A 113 11.40 -3.64 -3.83
C SER A 113 10.76 -3.37 -2.47
N HIS A 114 9.72 -4.14 -2.13
CA HIS A 114 9.06 -4.01 -0.83
C HIS A 114 10.01 -4.28 0.34
N ILE A 115 10.81 -5.35 0.27
CA ILE A 115 11.80 -5.70 1.28
C ILE A 115 12.85 -4.60 1.42
N LEU A 116 13.44 -4.14 0.32
CA LEU A 116 14.49 -3.12 0.33
C LEU A 116 13.98 -1.78 0.89
N ILE A 117 12.81 -1.31 0.42
CA ILE A 117 12.19 -0.09 0.94
C ILE A 117 11.94 -0.22 2.44
N THR A 118 11.38 -1.34 2.88
CA THR A 118 11.09 -1.59 4.30
C THR A 118 12.36 -1.56 5.14
N ILE A 119 13.41 -2.27 4.72
CA ILE A 119 14.69 -2.31 5.42
C ILE A 119 15.32 -0.92 5.46
N PHE A 120 15.43 -0.23 4.32
CA PHE A 120 16.07 1.09 4.29
C PHE A 120 15.31 2.11 5.13
N THR A 121 13.98 2.16 5.02
CA THR A 121 13.15 3.03 5.85
C THR A 121 13.29 2.69 7.33
N PHE A 122 13.29 1.41 7.70
CA PHE A 122 13.49 0.97 9.09
C PHE A 122 14.87 1.37 9.65
N LEU A 123 15.93 1.22 8.86
CA LEU A 123 17.29 1.65 9.26
C LEU A 123 17.35 3.16 9.52
N TRP A 124 16.66 3.98 8.72
CA TRP A 124 16.57 5.41 8.97
C TRP A 124 15.76 5.74 10.23
N PHE A 125 14.66 5.01 10.48
CA PHE A 125 13.89 5.14 11.72
C PHE A 125 14.69 4.74 12.97
N LEU A 126 15.58 3.76 12.85
CA LEU A 126 16.47 3.35 13.95
C LEU A 126 17.42 4.48 14.35
N LEU A 127 17.86 5.30 13.39
CA LEU A 127 18.66 6.49 13.66
C LEU A 127 17.78 7.57 14.31
N LEU A 128 16.73 8.02 13.61
CA LEU A 128 15.81 9.07 14.07
C LEU A 128 14.48 9.01 13.29
N ILE A 129 13.41 9.52 13.90
CA ILE A 129 12.06 9.54 13.29
C ILE A 129 12.00 10.41 12.01
N VAL A 130 12.52 11.64 12.08
CA VAL A 130 12.48 12.60 10.96
C VAL A 130 13.15 12.05 9.68
N PRO A 131 14.41 11.56 9.71
CA PRO A 131 15.01 10.98 8.51
C PRO A 131 14.33 9.68 8.06
N GLY A 132 13.71 8.91 8.96
CA GLY A 132 12.84 7.78 8.60
C GLY A 132 11.69 8.19 7.69
N ILE A 133 11.00 9.28 8.04
CA ILE A 133 9.92 9.86 7.22
C ILE A 133 10.48 10.36 5.87
N ILE A 134 11.60 11.09 5.87
CA ILE A 134 12.23 11.61 4.63
C ILE A 134 12.65 10.46 3.71
N ALA A 135 13.16 9.35 4.25
CA ALA A 135 13.50 8.15 3.49
C ALA A 135 12.25 7.51 2.87
N GLY A 136 11.18 7.33 3.65
CA GLY A 136 9.90 6.83 3.14
C GLY A 136 9.34 7.67 1.99
N LEU A 137 9.38 9.00 2.12
CA LEU A 137 8.99 9.92 1.03
C LEU A 137 9.90 9.77 -0.19
N SER A 138 11.20 9.55 0.01
CA SER A 138 12.16 9.40 -1.10
C SER A 138 11.95 8.13 -1.92
N TYR A 139 11.39 7.07 -1.32
CA TYR A 139 11.15 5.79 -1.99
C TYR A 139 9.71 5.61 -2.48
N SER A 140 8.86 6.62 -2.27
CA SER A 140 7.42 6.58 -2.57
C SER A 140 7.09 6.37 -4.06
N MET A 141 8.03 6.65 -4.97
CA MET A 141 7.83 6.57 -6.41
C MET A 141 8.38 5.28 -7.05
N THR A 142 9.00 4.39 -6.27
CA THR A 142 9.68 3.19 -6.76
C THR A 142 8.76 2.28 -7.60
N TYR A 143 7.53 2.02 -7.15
CA TYR A 143 6.63 1.14 -7.89
C TYR A 143 6.17 1.74 -9.22
N TYR A 144 5.90 3.04 -9.28
CA TYR A 144 5.57 3.73 -10.53
C TYR A 144 6.73 3.69 -11.52
N ILE A 145 7.96 3.90 -11.04
CA ILE A 145 9.17 3.78 -11.85
C ILE A 145 9.35 2.36 -12.40
N LEU A 146 9.12 1.32 -11.60
CA LEU A 146 9.20 -0.06 -12.09
C LEU A 146 8.18 -0.35 -13.20
N ILE A 147 7.02 0.29 -13.17
CA ILE A 147 5.99 0.13 -14.20
C ILE A 147 6.46 0.78 -15.51
N ASP A 148 6.98 2.00 -15.44
CA ASP A 148 7.42 2.76 -16.61
C ASP A 148 8.75 2.27 -17.19
N HIS A 149 9.60 1.68 -16.35
CA HIS A 149 10.92 1.16 -16.70
C HIS A 149 11.06 -0.30 -16.26
N PRO A 150 10.40 -1.23 -16.97
CA PRO A 150 10.38 -2.64 -16.59
C PRO A 150 11.74 -3.33 -16.66
N GLU A 151 12.71 -2.76 -17.37
CA GLU A 151 14.09 -3.20 -17.49
C GLU A 151 14.92 -2.96 -16.22
N LEU A 152 14.49 -2.04 -15.34
CA LEU A 152 15.26 -1.68 -14.14
C LEU A 152 15.11 -2.74 -13.05
N SER A 153 16.22 -2.99 -12.36
CA SER A 153 16.22 -3.75 -11.12
C SER A 153 15.58 -2.95 -9.98
N PRO A 154 15.05 -3.63 -8.93
CA PRO A 154 14.47 -2.99 -7.75
C PRO A 154 15.34 -1.90 -7.12
N ILE A 155 16.66 -2.12 -7.03
CA ILE A 155 17.57 -1.15 -6.41
C ILE A 155 17.78 0.09 -7.30
N GLU A 156 17.80 -0.09 -8.63
CA GLU A 156 17.88 1.02 -9.58
C GLU A 156 16.61 1.86 -9.55
N ALA A 157 15.44 1.22 -9.46
CA ALA A 157 14.17 1.93 -9.31
C ALA A 157 14.09 2.72 -7.98
N ILE A 158 14.63 2.19 -6.88
CA ILE A 158 14.74 2.91 -5.61
C ILE A 158 15.67 4.12 -5.75
N ARG A 159 16.83 3.95 -6.42
CA ARG A 159 17.77 5.05 -6.67
C ARG A 159 17.11 6.15 -7.51
N LEU A 160 16.44 5.78 -8.59
CA LEU A 160 15.74 6.73 -9.45
C LEU A 160 14.58 7.42 -8.71
N SER A 161 13.85 6.71 -7.85
CA SER A 161 12.84 7.34 -6.97
C SER A 161 13.46 8.40 -6.07
N LYS A 162 14.63 8.11 -5.48
CA LYS A 162 15.32 9.07 -4.60
C LYS A 162 15.74 10.34 -5.35
N GLU A 163 16.25 10.17 -6.58
CA GLU A 163 16.67 11.24 -7.49
C GLU A 163 15.45 12.07 -7.95
N LEU A 164 14.40 11.41 -8.44
CA LEU A 164 13.15 12.04 -8.87
C LEU A 164 12.47 12.81 -7.74
N MET A 165 12.53 12.29 -6.52
CA MET A 165 11.95 12.94 -5.34
C MET A 165 12.82 14.06 -4.77
N ASN A 166 13.98 14.39 -5.35
CA ASN A 166 14.80 15.51 -4.87
C ASN A 166 14.08 16.84 -5.15
N GLY A 167 13.95 17.70 -4.13
CA GLY A 167 13.12 18.91 -4.22
C GLY A 167 11.62 18.69 -3.95
N HIS A 168 11.07 17.51 -4.22
CA HIS A 168 9.61 17.26 -4.16
C HIS A 168 9.11 16.55 -2.88
N LYS A 169 10.00 16.21 -1.94
CA LYS A 169 9.61 15.49 -0.70
C LYS A 169 8.64 16.30 0.17
N GLY A 170 8.86 17.61 0.26
CA GLY A 170 7.99 18.51 1.03
C GLY A 170 6.60 18.63 0.41
N GLU A 171 6.53 18.66 -0.92
CA GLU A 171 5.25 18.69 -1.66
C GLU A 171 4.43 17.43 -1.38
N LEU A 172 5.06 16.25 -1.47
CA LEU A 172 4.42 14.98 -1.17
C LEU A 172 3.98 14.88 0.30
N PHE A 173 4.82 15.35 1.23
CA PHE A 173 4.49 15.35 2.65
C PHE A 173 3.24 16.18 2.94
N ILE A 174 3.18 17.40 2.41
CA ILE A 174 2.01 18.28 2.54
C ILE A 174 0.79 17.68 1.85
N LEU A 175 0.98 17.02 0.71
CA LEU A 175 -0.08 16.29 0.02
C LEU A 175 -0.66 15.20 0.93
N TRP A 176 0.16 14.37 1.57
CA TRP A 176 -0.28 13.35 2.51
C TRP A 176 -1.04 13.95 3.71
N LEU A 177 -0.52 15.02 4.31
CA LEU A 177 -1.19 15.71 5.41
C LEU A 177 -2.59 16.21 5.01
N SER A 178 -2.76 16.65 3.77
CA SER A 178 -4.07 17.11 3.27
C SER A 178 -5.10 16.00 3.08
N PHE A 179 -4.72 14.73 3.22
CA PHE A 179 -5.62 13.57 3.23
C PHE A 179 -5.95 13.03 4.63
N ILE A 180 -5.28 13.53 5.68
CA ILE A 180 -5.48 13.03 7.04
C ILE A 180 -6.94 13.17 7.50
N GLY A 181 -7.60 14.28 7.15
CA GLY A 181 -9.01 14.50 7.46
C GLY A 181 -9.95 13.52 6.74
N TRP A 182 -9.62 13.11 5.51
CA TRP A 182 -10.39 12.11 4.76
C TRP A 182 -10.27 10.72 5.39
N PHE A 183 -9.06 10.34 5.83
CA PHE A 183 -8.86 9.08 6.54
C PHE A 183 -9.55 9.09 7.92
N PHE A 184 -9.52 10.20 8.64
CA PHE A 184 -10.24 10.35 9.91
C PHE A 184 -11.76 10.21 9.73
N LEU A 185 -12.32 10.84 8.71
CA LEU A 185 -13.73 10.68 8.34
C LEU A 185 -14.06 9.23 7.95
N GLY A 186 -13.13 8.56 7.26
CA GLY A 186 -13.21 7.14 6.94
C GLY A 186 -13.33 6.26 8.18
N ILE A 187 -12.58 6.56 9.24
CA ILE A 187 -12.65 5.82 10.51
C ILE A 187 -14.00 6.06 11.22
N ILE A 188 -14.46 7.32 11.29
CA ILE A 188 -15.75 7.68 11.92
C ILE A 188 -16.94 6.98 11.25
N THR A 189 -16.84 6.77 9.94
CA THR A 189 -17.89 6.09 9.14
C THR A 189 -17.73 4.57 9.11
N PHE A 190 -17.05 3.98 10.09
CA PHE A 190 -16.78 2.54 10.20
C PHE A 190 -16.11 1.95 8.94
N GLY A 191 -15.24 2.73 8.28
CA GLY A 191 -14.48 2.32 7.11
C GLY A 191 -15.16 2.63 5.76
N ILE A 192 -16.43 3.05 5.74
CA ILE A 192 -17.14 3.35 4.48
C ILE A 192 -16.49 4.52 3.76
N GLY A 193 -16.11 5.59 4.48
CA GLY A 193 -15.42 6.73 3.89
C GLY A 193 -14.03 6.39 3.35
N LEU A 194 -13.41 5.28 3.80
CA LEU A 194 -12.12 4.82 3.26
C LEU A 194 -12.27 4.27 1.84
N LEU A 195 -13.42 3.70 1.48
CA LEU A 195 -13.69 3.24 0.11
C LEU A 195 -13.69 4.40 -0.90
N TYR A 196 -13.98 5.62 -0.46
CA TYR A 196 -13.84 6.83 -1.26
C TYR A 196 -12.43 7.43 -1.15
N ALA A 197 -11.89 7.54 0.07
CA ALA A 197 -10.62 8.20 0.32
C ALA A 197 -9.42 7.48 -0.30
N ILE A 198 -9.41 6.14 -0.31
CA ILE A 198 -8.29 5.34 -0.81
C ILE A 198 -8.14 5.47 -2.33
N PRO A 199 -9.17 5.31 -3.18
CA PRO A 199 -9.04 5.56 -4.60
C PRO A 199 -8.63 6.98 -4.93
N TYR A 200 -9.24 7.95 -4.24
CA TYR A 200 -8.91 9.35 -4.43
C TYR A 200 -7.45 9.64 -4.09
N PHE A 201 -6.95 9.10 -2.97
CA PHE A 201 -5.56 9.24 -2.56
C PHE A 201 -4.59 8.60 -3.54
N ASN A 202 -4.79 7.33 -3.92
CA ASN A 202 -3.89 6.64 -4.83
C ASN A 202 -3.86 7.25 -6.23
N THR A 203 -5.01 7.70 -6.74
CA THR A 203 -5.07 8.43 -8.02
C THR A 203 -4.29 9.74 -7.92
N THR A 204 -4.40 10.46 -6.79
CA THR A 204 -3.63 11.69 -6.57
C THR A 204 -2.13 11.44 -6.47
N LEU A 205 -1.71 10.29 -5.92
CA LEU A 205 -0.29 9.90 -5.88
C LEU A 205 0.24 9.55 -7.27
N ALA A 206 -0.54 8.83 -8.07
CA ALA A 206 -0.18 8.54 -9.46
C ALA A 206 -0.09 9.83 -10.28
N GLU A 207 -1.00 10.79 -10.10
CA GLU A 207 -0.93 12.10 -10.76
C GLU A 207 0.28 12.90 -10.27
N PHE A 208 0.61 12.83 -8.98
CA PHE A 208 1.82 13.46 -8.45
C PHE A 208 3.08 12.89 -9.11
N TYR A 209 3.15 11.56 -9.29
CA TYR A 209 4.24 10.90 -10.01
C TYR A 209 4.36 11.40 -11.45
N LEU A 210 3.27 11.44 -12.21
CA LEU A 210 3.25 11.95 -13.59
C LEU A 210 3.77 13.40 -13.63
N ASN A 211 3.24 14.27 -12.76
CA ASN A 211 3.63 15.68 -12.71
C ASN A 211 5.12 15.90 -12.39
N ILE A 212 5.73 15.13 -11.48
CA ILE A 212 7.18 15.29 -11.18
C ILE A 212 8.06 14.62 -12.24
N LYS A 213 7.53 13.64 -12.97
CA LYS A 213 8.19 13.04 -14.14
C LYS A 213 8.16 13.99 -15.35
N GLY A 214 7.16 14.87 -15.43
CA GLY A 214 6.96 15.83 -16.51
C GLY A 214 5.87 15.43 -17.52
N GLU A 215 4.97 14.53 -17.12
CA GLU A 215 3.74 14.14 -17.84
C GLU A 215 2.51 14.85 -17.22
#